data_AF-A0A3B8M4D5-F1
#
_entry.id   AF-A0A3B8M4D5-F1
#
_cell.length_a   1.000
_cell.length_b   1.000
_cell.length_c   1.000
_cell.angle_alpha   90.00
_cell.angle_beta   90.00
_cell.angle_gamma   90.00
#
_symmetry.space_group_name_H-M   'P 1'
#
loop_
_entity.id
_entity.type
_entity.pdbx_description
1 polymer ?
#
loop_
_entity_poly.entity_id
_entity_poly.type
_entity_poly.pdbx_seq_one_letter_code
_entity_poly.pdbx_strand_id
1 'polypeptide(L)'
;MISLPQIFGFDIDGTLLRSDGSLSKRVCSSIRAVTETGSTVVLSTGRPWSQVRHLADKLDVVEFSVCLNGATIHAFDGSLLRQNSMNQEQALAALEVARKLIPGVALGADMPDGSHIWETDFTHDFPADFDVDALVIPDA
;
A
#
# COMPACT_ATOMS: atom_id res chain seq x y z
N MET A 1 -7.30 -7.16 -34.42
CA MET A 1 -6.28 -7.49 -33.41
C MET A 1 -6.67 -6.78 -32.13
N ILE A 2 -6.69 -7.49 -30.99
CA ILE A 2 -6.88 -6.86 -29.69
C ILE A 2 -5.51 -6.31 -29.28
N SER A 3 -5.40 -5.00 -29.06
CA SER A 3 -4.21 -4.40 -28.45
C SER A 3 -4.24 -4.71 -26.96
N LEU A 4 -3.12 -5.19 -26.42
CA LEU A 4 -2.99 -5.32 -24.96
C LEU A 4 -2.87 -3.94 -24.31
N PRO A 5 -3.34 -3.78 -23.06
CA PRO A 5 -2.99 -2.63 -22.23
C PRO A 5 -1.48 -2.44 -22.13
N GLN A 6 -1.03 -1.19 -22.13
CA GLN A 6 0.38 -0.86 -21.91
C GLN A 6 0.80 -1.03 -20.45
N ILE A 7 -0.15 -0.87 -19.51
CA ILE A 7 0.09 -0.97 -18.07
C ILE A 7 -0.97 -1.88 -17.45
N PHE A 8 -0.52 -2.76 -16.56
CA PHE A 8 -1.37 -3.58 -15.70
C PHE A 8 -1.09 -3.23 -14.24
N GLY A 9 -2.08 -2.64 -13.57
CA GLY A 9 -2.04 -2.40 -12.13
C GLY A 9 -2.73 -3.52 -11.38
N PHE A 10 -2.05 -4.09 -10.38
CA PHE A 10 -2.61 -5.16 -9.55
C PHE A 10 -2.64 -4.74 -8.09
N ASP A 11 -3.80 -4.90 -7.47
CA ASP A 11 -3.91 -4.94 -6.02
C ASP A 11 -3.23 -6.19 -5.43
N ILE A 12 -2.83 -6.11 -4.16
CA ILE A 12 -2.08 -7.15 -3.47
C ILE A 12 -3.03 -8.07 -2.69
N ASP A 13 -3.68 -7.54 -1.66
CA ASP A 13 -4.38 -8.32 -0.65
C ASP A 13 -5.74 -8.79 -1.13
N GLY A 14 -5.95 -10.11 -1.16
CA GLY A 14 -7.16 -10.69 -1.74
C GLY A 14 -7.22 -10.64 -3.27
N THR A 15 -6.17 -10.12 -3.92
CA THR A 15 -6.04 -10.04 -5.38
C THR A 15 -4.88 -10.91 -5.89
N LEU A 16 -3.63 -10.50 -5.65
CA LEU A 16 -2.45 -11.31 -6.00
C LEU A 16 -2.12 -12.34 -4.93
N LEU A 17 -2.18 -11.93 -3.67
CA LEU A 17 -1.98 -12.80 -2.53
C LEU A 17 -3.25 -13.57 -2.23
N ARG A 18 -3.06 -14.83 -1.87
CA ARG A 18 -4.13 -15.64 -1.29
C ARG A 18 -4.47 -15.16 0.11
N SER A 19 -5.58 -15.68 0.65
CA SER A 19 -6.01 -15.42 2.03
C SER A 19 -5.00 -15.85 3.10
N ASP A 20 -4.04 -16.71 2.74
CA ASP A 20 -2.92 -17.12 3.61
C ASP A 20 -1.65 -16.28 3.40
N GLY A 21 -1.74 -15.16 2.67
CA GLY A 21 -0.61 -14.30 2.32
C GLY A 21 0.33 -14.87 1.25
N SER A 22 0.07 -16.08 0.73
CA SER A 22 0.96 -16.72 -0.24
C SER A 22 0.74 -16.22 -1.67
N LEU A 23 1.83 -16.03 -2.38
CA LEU A 23 1.83 -15.80 -3.83
C LEU A 23 1.95 -17.13 -4.59
N SER A 24 1.04 -17.38 -5.53
CA SER A 24 1.02 -18.62 -6.31
C SER A 24 2.02 -18.65 -7.46
N LYS A 25 2.57 -19.84 -7.77
CA LYS A 25 3.39 -20.04 -8.98
C LYS A 25 2.65 -19.63 -10.27
N ARG A 26 1.35 -19.94 -10.37
CA ARG A 26 0.51 -19.56 -11.51
C ARG A 26 0.47 -18.04 -11.70
N VAL A 27 0.24 -17.29 -10.63
CA VAL A 27 0.20 -15.82 -10.66
C VAL A 27 1.56 -15.25 -11.07
N CYS A 28 2.67 -15.74 -10.48
CA CYS A 28 4.01 -15.34 -10.88
C CYS A 28 4.25 -15.55 -12.39
N SER A 29 3.89 -16.73 -12.92
CA SER A 29 4.04 -17.04 -14.34
C SER A 29 3.18 -16.14 -15.24
N SER A 30 1.94 -15.86 -14.84
CA SER A 30 1.05 -14.96 -15.61
C SER A 30 1.55 -13.52 -15.64
N ILE A 31 2.07 -13.02 -14.52
CA ILE A 31 2.66 -11.67 -14.44
C ILE A 31 3.91 -11.60 -15.34
N ARG A 32 4.80 -12.59 -15.29
CA ARG A 32 5.98 -12.61 -16.18
C ARG A 32 5.59 -12.65 -17.66
N ALA A 33 4.62 -13.48 -18.01
CA ALA A 33 4.13 -13.56 -19.38
C ALA A 33 3.55 -12.23 -19.91
N VAL A 34 2.91 -11.41 -19.06
CA VAL A 34 2.42 -10.10 -19.50
C VAL A 34 3.56 -9.10 -19.71
N THR A 35 4.63 -9.19 -18.92
CA THR A 35 5.81 -8.33 -19.14
C THR A 35 6.56 -8.68 -20.42
N GLU A 36 6.56 -9.95 -20.82
CA GLU A 36 7.14 -10.41 -22.09
C GLU A 36 6.41 -9.84 -23.33
N THR A 37 5.17 -9.35 -23.19
CA THR A 37 4.46 -8.65 -24.26
C THR A 37 4.82 -7.16 -24.36
N GLY A 38 5.73 -6.67 -23.54
CA GLY A 38 6.12 -5.27 -23.46
C GLY A 38 5.18 -4.40 -22.62
N SER A 39 4.28 -5.02 -21.85
CA SER A 39 3.40 -4.31 -20.91
C SER A 39 4.11 -4.12 -19.57
N THR A 40 3.95 -2.95 -18.96
CA THR A 40 4.46 -2.66 -17.61
C THR A 40 3.53 -3.24 -16.55
N VAL A 41 4.12 -3.80 -15.49
CA VAL A 41 3.39 -4.28 -14.31
C VAL A 41 3.65 -3.33 -13.14
N VAL A 42 2.57 -2.96 -12.45
CA VAL A 42 2.54 -2.04 -11.31
C VAL A 42 1.79 -2.69 -10.16
N LEU A 43 2.31 -2.60 -8.94
CA LEU A 43 1.55 -2.95 -7.74
C LEU A 43 0.77 -1.71 -7.24
N SER A 44 -0.45 -1.90 -6.75
CA SER A 44 -1.31 -0.82 -6.26
C SER A 44 -2.01 -1.22 -4.97
N THR A 45 -1.59 -0.69 -3.82
CA THR A 45 -2.01 -1.20 -2.51
C THR A 45 -2.14 -0.10 -1.46
N GLY A 46 -2.86 -0.42 -0.38
CA GLY A 46 -2.87 0.36 0.86
C GLY A 46 -1.58 0.24 1.67
N ARG A 47 -0.76 -0.80 1.43
CA ARG A 47 0.48 -1.02 2.18
C ARG A 47 1.53 0.08 1.92
N PRO A 48 2.39 0.41 2.89
CA PRO A 48 3.58 1.23 2.67
C PRO A 48 4.63 0.47 1.84
N TRP A 49 5.58 1.20 1.24
CA TRP A 49 6.66 0.60 0.44
C TRP A 49 7.46 -0.48 1.19
N SER A 50 7.73 -0.27 2.48
CA SER A 50 8.45 -1.22 3.33
C SER A 50 7.86 -2.63 3.30
N GLN A 51 6.53 -2.73 3.20
CA GLN A 51 5.81 -4.00 3.14
C GLN A 51 5.61 -4.51 1.70
N VAL A 52 5.67 -3.64 0.70
CA VAL A 52 5.55 -4.00 -0.73
C VAL A 52 6.83 -4.59 -1.28
N ARG A 53 7.99 -4.11 -0.81
CA ARG A 53 9.32 -4.47 -1.31
C ARG A 53 9.52 -5.97 -1.45
N HIS A 54 9.19 -6.75 -0.44
CA HIS A 54 9.36 -8.21 -0.47
C HIS A 54 8.57 -8.90 -1.60
N LEU A 55 7.36 -8.38 -1.89
CA LEU A 55 6.54 -8.90 -2.98
C LEU A 55 7.08 -8.46 -4.34
N ALA A 56 7.49 -7.19 -4.47
CA ALA A 56 8.10 -6.66 -5.67
C ALA A 56 9.38 -7.45 -6.03
N ASP A 57 10.26 -7.69 -5.05
CA ASP A 57 11.48 -8.50 -5.19
C ASP A 57 11.16 -9.95 -5.64
N LYS A 58 10.09 -10.54 -5.10
CA LYS A 58 9.68 -11.92 -5.47
C LYS A 58 9.13 -12.02 -6.89
N LEU A 59 8.44 -10.98 -7.36
CA LEU A 59 7.94 -10.91 -8.72
C LEU A 59 9.05 -10.61 -9.72
N ASP A 60 9.98 -9.71 -9.36
CA ASP A 60 11.19 -9.32 -10.10
C ASP A 60 10.91 -8.71 -11.48
N VAL A 61 9.68 -8.22 -11.67
CA VAL A 61 9.21 -7.62 -12.94
C VAL A 61 8.30 -6.40 -12.71
N VAL A 62 8.20 -5.95 -11.46
CA VAL A 62 7.41 -4.76 -11.09
C VAL A 62 8.26 -3.52 -11.35
N GLU A 63 7.73 -2.56 -12.11
CA GLU A 63 8.48 -1.36 -12.48
C GLU A 63 8.39 -0.27 -11.41
N PHE A 64 7.19 -0.04 -10.89
CA PHE A 64 6.92 0.85 -9.76
C PHE A 64 5.70 0.36 -8.98
N SER A 65 5.53 0.89 -7.77
CA SER A 65 4.45 0.54 -6.86
C SER A 65 3.72 1.79 -6.38
N VAL A 66 2.39 1.79 -6.55
CA VAL A 66 1.46 2.75 -5.95
C VAL A 66 1.14 2.25 -4.54
N CYS A 67 1.58 3.00 -3.54
CA CYS A 67 1.50 2.62 -2.12
C CYS A 67 0.56 3.57 -1.37
N LEU A 68 0.19 3.22 -0.14
CA LEU A 68 -0.64 4.06 0.74
C LEU A 68 -1.93 4.55 0.05
N ASN A 69 -2.61 3.64 -0.67
CA ASN A 69 -3.82 3.93 -1.44
C ASN A 69 -3.63 5.06 -2.49
N GLY A 70 -2.41 5.22 -3.01
CA GLY A 70 -2.07 6.25 -3.99
C GLY A 70 -1.45 7.51 -3.42
N ALA A 71 -1.21 7.59 -2.11
CA ALA A 71 -0.51 8.72 -1.52
C ALA A 71 0.98 8.75 -1.90
N THR A 72 1.61 7.61 -2.20
CA THR A 72 3.00 7.57 -2.70
C THR A 72 3.16 6.63 -3.88
N ILE A 73 4.16 6.93 -4.73
CA ILE A 73 4.61 6.04 -5.81
C ILE A 73 6.12 5.85 -5.63
N HIS A 74 6.55 4.61 -5.54
CA HIS A 74 7.95 4.24 -5.41
C HIS A 74 8.44 3.47 -6.64
N ALA A 75 9.64 3.76 -7.10
CA ALA A 75 10.37 2.94 -8.06
C ALA A 75 10.73 1.59 -7.43
N PHE A 76 11.13 0.62 -8.26
CA PHE A 76 11.56 -0.71 -7.79
C PHE A 76 12.70 -0.66 -6.76
N ASP A 77 13.64 0.30 -6.86
CA ASP A 77 14.72 0.48 -5.90
C ASP A 77 14.29 1.16 -4.58
N GLY A 78 13.02 1.53 -4.47
CA GLY A 78 12.42 2.22 -3.33
C GLY A 78 12.44 3.75 -3.41
N SER A 79 13.06 4.34 -4.43
CA SER A 79 13.08 5.77 -4.63
C SER A 79 11.66 6.33 -4.76
N LEU A 80 11.35 7.38 -4.00
CA LEU A 80 10.06 8.06 -4.08
C LEU A 80 9.96 8.84 -5.39
N LEU A 81 9.06 8.42 -6.27
CA LEU A 81 8.80 9.07 -7.56
C LEU A 81 7.74 10.16 -7.43
N ARG A 82 6.73 9.93 -6.58
CA ARG A 82 5.64 10.88 -6.37
C ARG A 82 5.04 10.75 -4.98
N GLN A 83 4.64 11.89 -4.41
CA GLN A 83 3.89 11.98 -3.18
C GLN A 83 2.67 12.89 -3.37
N ASN A 84 1.54 12.45 -2.85
CA ASN A 84 0.27 13.16 -2.82
C ASN A 84 -0.45 12.86 -1.49
N SER A 85 0.20 13.23 -0.39
CA SER A 85 -0.31 13.03 0.97
C SER A 85 -1.21 14.20 1.40
N MET A 86 -2.09 13.95 2.37
CA MET A 86 -2.77 15.04 3.07
C MET A 86 -1.73 15.92 3.78
N ASN A 87 -1.95 17.23 3.77
CA ASN A 87 -1.24 18.11 4.69
C ASN A 87 -1.88 18.07 6.09
N GLN A 88 -1.24 18.70 7.06
CA GLN A 88 -1.71 18.70 8.44
C GLN A 88 -3.13 19.27 8.59
N GLU A 89 -3.45 20.35 7.88
CA GLU A 89 -4.79 20.97 7.92
C GLU A 89 -5.87 20.00 7.42
N GLN A 90 -5.61 19.31 6.30
CA GLN A 90 -6.52 18.33 5.73
C GLN A 90 -6.71 17.11 6.64
N ALA A 91 -5.63 16.63 7.26
CA ALA A 91 -5.68 15.52 8.22
C ALA A 91 -6.51 15.89 9.46
N LEU A 92 -6.27 17.07 10.05
CA LEU A 92 -7.03 17.56 11.20
C LEU A 92 -8.51 17.80 10.86
N ALA A 93 -8.81 18.30 9.67
CA ALA A 93 -10.20 18.45 9.21
C ALA A 93 -10.90 17.09 9.03
N ALA A 94 -10.20 16.07 8.51
CA ALA A 94 -10.74 14.71 8.41
C ALA A 94 -10.97 14.09 9.79
N LEU A 95 -10.05 14.29 10.74
CA LEU A 95 -10.16 13.88 12.14
C LEU A 95 -11.40 14.50 12.81
N GLU A 96 -11.64 15.80 12.62
CA GLU A 96 -12.81 16.49 13.17
C GLU A 96 -14.13 15.87 12.64
N VAL A 97 -14.19 15.62 11.32
CA VAL A 97 -15.34 14.96 10.70
C VAL A 97 -15.55 13.55 11.25
N ALA A 98 -14.48 12.76 11.37
CA ALA A 98 -14.55 11.40 11.89
C ALA A 98 -15.09 11.37 13.33
N ARG A 99 -14.54 12.20 14.22
CA ARG A 99 -14.98 12.31 15.62
C ARG A 99 -16.42 12.77 15.76
N LYS A 100 -16.88 13.67 14.87
CA LYS A 100 -18.28 14.12 14.85
C LYS A 100 -19.25 13.01 14.46
N LEU A 101 -18.88 12.18 13.49
CA LEU A 101 -19.73 11.10 12.97
C LEU A 101 -19.66 9.83 13.81
N ILE A 102 -18.50 9.56 14.42
CA ILE A 102 -18.22 8.37 15.21
C ILE A 102 -17.60 8.82 16.54
N PRO A 103 -18.41 9.19 17.54
CA PRO A 103 -17.90 9.60 18.84
C PRO A 103 -17.03 8.51 19.47
N GLY A 104 -15.81 8.89 19.90
CA GLY A 104 -14.84 7.97 20.49
C GLY A 104 -14.04 7.14 19.49
N VAL A 105 -14.10 7.46 18.19
CA VAL A 105 -13.19 6.83 17.22
C VAL A 105 -11.73 7.18 17.56
N ALA A 106 -10.88 6.16 17.58
CA ALA A 106 -9.44 6.31 17.62
C ALA A 106 -8.88 6.18 16.20
N LEU A 107 -7.91 7.01 15.83
CA LEU A 107 -7.32 7.05 14.49
C LEU A 107 -5.87 6.58 14.46
N GLY A 108 -5.48 6.13 13.28
CA GLY A 108 -4.10 5.87 12.91
C GLY A 108 -3.86 6.39 11.50
N ALA A 109 -2.63 6.78 11.20
CA ALA A 109 -2.24 7.23 9.88
C ALA A 109 -0.86 6.69 9.48
N ASP A 110 -0.73 6.42 8.18
CA ASP A 110 0.53 6.05 7.55
C ASP A 110 1.15 7.29 6.92
N MET A 111 2.43 7.49 7.21
CA MET A 111 3.17 8.66 6.78
C MET A 111 3.99 8.36 5.52
N PRO A 112 4.21 9.35 4.64
CA PRO A 112 5.00 9.16 3.42
C PRO A 112 6.46 8.75 3.66
N ASP A 113 7.00 9.05 4.84
CA ASP A 113 8.34 8.62 5.26
C ASP A 113 8.39 7.16 5.74
N GLY A 114 7.24 6.46 5.71
CA GLY A 114 7.09 5.07 6.12
C GLY A 114 6.83 4.89 7.61
N SER A 115 6.72 5.98 8.39
CA SER A 115 6.29 5.88 9.79
C SER A 115 4.79 5.67 9.90
N HIS A 116 4.38 5.07 11.02
CA HIS A 116 2.98 4.86 11.37
C HIS A 116 2.71 5.62 12.66
N ILE A 117 1.62 6.39 12.71
CA ILE A 117 1.21 7.14 13.91
C ILE A 117 -0.16 6.68 14.36
N TRP A 118 -0.30 6.31 15.63
CA TRP A 118 -1.55 5.81 16.20
C TRP A 118 -1.93 6.61 17.43
N GLU A 119 -3.23 6.83 17.62
CA GLU A 119 -3.74 7.30 18.90
C GLU A 119 -3.58 6.22 19.98
N THR A 120 -3.54 6.65 21.25
CA THR A 120 -3.38 5.74 22.39
C THR A 120 -4.47 4.67 22.44
N ASP A 121 -5.69 5.02 22.04
CA ASP A 121 -6.84 4.12 22.06
C ASP A 121 -7.03 3.37 20.73
N PHE A 122 -6.11 3.53 19.75
CA PHE A 122 -6.19 2.83 18.48
C PHE A 122 -5.94 1.32 18.67
N THR A 123 -6.87 0.51 18.18
CA THR A 123 -6.78 -0.94 18.19
C THR A 123 -6.81 -1.47 16.77
N HIS A 124 -6.02 -2.51 16.47
CA HIS A 124 -6.02 -3.17 15.17
C HIS A 124 -6.39 -4.65 15.28
N ASP A 125 -6.85 -5.21 14.17
CA ASP A 125 -7.01 -6.66 13.94
C ASP A 125 -6.17 -7.09 12.73
N PHE A 126 -4.96 -6.51 12.62
CA PHE A 126 -4.03 -6.86 11.55
C PHE A 126 -3.60 -8.34 11.64
N PRO A 127 -3.30 -8.98 10.49
CA PRO A 127 -2.71 -10.32 10.46
C PRO A 127 -1.43 -10.43 11.29
N ALA A 128 -1.12 -11.61 11.82
CA ALA A 128 0.04 -11.82 12.69
C ALA A 128 1.41 -11.60 12.00
N ASP A 129 1.46 -11.64 10.67
CA ASP A 129 2.63 -11.33 9.85
C ASP A 129 2.72 -9.82 9.50
N PHE A 130 1.78 -9.02 9.98
CA PHE A 130 1.74 -7.57 9.81
C PHE A 130 2.36 -6.89 11.03
N ASP A 131 3.68 -6.72 10.97
CA ASP A 131 4.44 -6.01 12.01
C ASP A 131 4.45 -4.50 11.71
N VAL A 132 3.92 -3.69 12.63
CA VAL A 132 3.88 -2.23 12.52
C VAL A 132 4.41 -1.64 13.81
N ASP A 133 5.57 -1.02 13.71
CA ASP A 133 6.13 -0.19 14.79
C ASP A 133 5.55 1.22 14.67
N ALA A 134 4.43 1.45 15.35
CA ALA A 134 3.73 2.72 15.33
C ALA A 134 4.14 3.63 16.50
N LEU A 135 4.35 4.90 16.19
CA LEU A 135 4.50 5.93 17.20
C LEU A 135 3.12 6.25 17.81
N VAL A 136 2.97 5.95 19.10
CA VAL A 136 1.76 6.29 19.85
C VAL A 136 1.79 7.77 20.23
N ILE A 137 0.79 8.53 19.80
CA ILE A 137 0.63 9.95 20.10
C ILE A 137 -0.75 10.22 20.73
N PRO A 138 -0.88 11.13 21.72
CA PRO A 138 -2.15 11.32 22.44
C PRO A 138 -3.31 11.91 21.60
N ASP A 139 -3.01 12.58 20.48
CA ASP A 139 -3.98 13.23 19.59
C ASP A 139 -3.35 13.24 18.18
N ALA A 140 -3.52 12.14 17.45
CA ALA A 140 -2.83 11.87 16.18
C ALA A 140 -3.35 12.71 15.01
#